data_AF-A0AA42NHD8-F1
#
_entry.id   AF-A0AA42NHD8-F1
#
_cell.length_a   1.000
_cell.length_b   1.000
_cell.length_c   1.000
_cell.angle_alpha   90.00
_cell.angle_beta   90.00
_cell.angle_gamma   90.00
#
_symmetry.space_group_name_H-M   'P 1'
#
loop_
_entity.id
_entity.type
_entity.pdbx_description
1 polymer ?
#
loop_
_entity_poly.entity_id
_entity_poly.type
_entity_poly.pdbx_seq_one_letter_code
_entity_poly.pdbx_strand_id
1 'polypeptide(L)'
;MNIAARRYVISCSSLMLVYAALVALISWGVDLQQLPYALRVIAAASPAIPLLASLYVFDRYMRSEPDEFLRFLMSRAALLAGGAVVGLLTAWGFLEQYAGWPRFPLILAFPTFWAAYAFTSTLVRWRYA
;
A
#
# COMPACT_ATOMS: atom_id res chain seq x y z
N MET A 1 -7.08 -22.68 7.17
CA MET A 1 -7.23 -21.28 6.72
C MET A 1 -8.67 -21.06 6.33
N ASN A 2 -9.36 -20.05 6.88
CA ASN A 2 -10.76 -19.76 6.50
C ASN A 2 -10.83 -19.38 5.00
N ILE A 3 -11.97 -19.64 4.35
CA ILE A 3 -12.23 -19.30 2.94
C ILE A 3 -11.95 -17.82 2.66
N ALA A 4 -12.34 -16.93 3.59
CA ALA A 4 -12.07 -15.49 3.50
C ALA A 4 -10.56 -15.18 3.46
N ALA A 5 -9.77 -15.77 4.36
CA ALA A 5 -8.32 -15.61 4.41
C ALA A 5 -7.65 -16.19 3.15
N ARG A 6 -8.09 -17.35 2.66
CA ARG A 6 -7.60 -17.93 1.40
C ARG A 6 -7.86 -17.02 0.22
N ARG A 7 -9.08 -16.48 0.12
CA ARG A 7 -9.43 -15.53 -0.94
C ARG A 7 -8.61 -14.25 -0.85
N TYR A 8 -8.41 -13.72 0.36
CA TYR A 8 -7.58 -12.54 0.59
C TYR A 8 -6.14 -12.76 0.11
N VAL A 9 -5.49 -13.85 0.56
CA VAL A 9 -4.12 -14.20 0.16
C VAL A 9 -4.01 -14.34 -1.35
N ILE A 10 -4.87 -15.14 -1.98
CA ILE A 10 -4.85 -15.32 -3.44
C ILE A 10 -5.05 -13.98 -4.17
N SER A 11 -6.01 -13.16 -3.73
CA SER A 11 -6.29 -11.88 -4.38
C SER A 11 -5.10 -10.91 -4.25
N CYS A 12 -4.52 -10.78 -3.07
CA CYS A 12 -3.33 -9.95 -2.85
C CYS A 12 -2.12 -10.47 -3.62
N SER A 13 -1.85 -11.77 -3.62
CA SER A 13 -0.74 -12.36 -4.38
C SER A 13 -0.91 -12.11 -5.88
N SER A 14 -2.11 -12.32 -6.43
CA SER A 14 -2.39 -12.02 -7.84
C SER A 14 -2.20 -10.55 -8.17
N LEU A 15 -2.66 -9.63 -7.31
CA LEU A 15 -2.47 -8.19 -7.51
C LEU A 15 -0.99 -7.78 -7.44
N MET A 16 -0.21 -8.40 -6.55
CA MET A 16 1.23 -8.14 -6.47
C MET A 16 1.98 -8.69 -7.70
N LEU A 17 1.55 -9.83 -8.24
CA LEU A 17 2.07 -10.35 -9.51
C LEU A 17 1.75 -9.41 -10.68
N VAL A 18 0.52 -8.87 -10.74
CA VAL A 18 0.15 -7.86 -11.73
C VAL A 18 0.97 -6.58 -11.57
N TYR A 19 1.16 -6.10 -10.34
CA TYR A 19 2.04 -4.97 -10.04
C TYR A 19 3.45 -5.20 -10.56
N ALA A 20 4.06 -6.35 -10.22
CA ALA A 20 5.41 -6.70 -10.64
C ALA A 20 5.51 -6.82 -12.18
N ALA A 21 4.53 -7.43 -12.83
CA ALA A 21 4.46 -7.55 -14.28
C ALA A 21 4.36 -6.16 -14.96
N LEU A 22 3.54 -5.25 -14.43
CA LEU A 22 3.43 -3.88 -14.94
C LEU A 22 4.76 -3.12 -14.79
N VAL A 23 5.40 -3.22 -13.62
CA VAL A 23 6.71 -2.59 -13.38
C VAL A 23 7.78 -3.15 -14.32
N ALA A 24 7.82 -4.48 -14.50
CA ALA A 24 8.76 -5.12 -15.42
C ALA A 24 8.51 -4.70 -16.88
N LEU A 25 7.24 -4.66 -17.31
CA LEU A 25 6.86 -4.21 -18.64
C LEU A 25 7.28 -2.76 -18.90
N ILE A 26 7.05 -1.87 -17.94
CA ILE A 26 7.45 -0.45 -18.04
C ILE A 26 8.98 -0.30 -18.03
N SER A 27 9.68 -1.10 -17.24
CA SER A 27 11.13 -0.96 -17.06
C SER A 27 11.92 -1.56 -18.22
N TRP A 28 11.44 -2.65 -18.82
CA TRP A 28 12.21 -3.44 -19.79
C TRP A 28 11.48 -3.71 -21.11
N GLY A 29 10.16 -3.59 -21.15
CA GLY A 29 9.35 -3.99 -22.31
C GLY A 29 8.85 -2.85 -23.19
N VAL A 30 8.88 -1.59 -22.71
CA VAL A 30 8.32 -0.43 -23.42
C VAL A 30 9.24 0.77 -23.29
N ASP A 31 9.58 1.41 -24.41
CA ASP A 31 10.20 2.73 -24.39
C ASP A 31 9.12 3.81 -24.16
N LEU A 32 8.93 4.17 -22.89
CA LEU A 32 7.97 5.21 -22.49
C LEU A 32 8.20 6.55 -23.20
N GLN A 33 9.42 6.87 -23.64
CA GLN A 33 9.72 8.17 -24.24
C GLN A 33 9.16 8.31 -25.67
N GLN A 34 8.95 7.19 -26.35
CA GLN A 34 8.38 7.15 -27.71
C GLN A 34 6.85 7.23 -27.72
N LEU A 35 6.20 7.03 -26.57
CA LEU A 35 4.75 7.10 -26.48
C LEU A 35 4.25 8.56 -26.49
N PRO A 36 3.07 8.82 -27.11
CA PRO A 36 2.35 10.06 -26.90
C PRO A 36 2.19 10.36 -25.41
N TYR A 37 2.28 11.65 -25.04
CA TYR A 37 2.31 12.08 -23.64
C TYR A 37 1.18 11.47 -22.78
N ALA A 38 -0.06 11.45 -23.30
CA ALA A 38 -1.20 10.88 -22.60
C ALA A 38 -1.01 9.39 -22.26
N LEU A 39 -0.54 8.59 -23.23
CA LEU A 39 -0.28 7.16 -23.01
C LEU A 39 0.87 6.92 -22.05
N ARG A 40 1.93 7.74 -22.12
CA ARG A 40 3.05 7.69 -21.18
C ARG A 40 2.61 7.92 -19.74
N VAL A 41 1.76 8.90 -19.50
CA VAL A 41 1.21 9.19 -18.16
C VAL A 41 0.37 8.03 -17.64
N ILE A 42 -0.54 7.49 -18.47
CA ILE A 42 -1.38 6.35 -18.11
C ILE A 42 -0.52 5.12 -17.77
N ALA A 43 0.47 4.81 -18.61
CA ALA A 43 1.38 3.69 -18.40
C ALA A 43 2.17 3.85 -17.09
N ALA A 44 2.76 5.03 -16.85
CA ALA A 44 3.52 5.31 -15.63
C ALA A 44 2.67 5.27 -14.35
N ALA A 45 1.40 5.64 -14.43
CA ALA A 45 0.46 5.58 -13.30
C ALA A 45 -0.16 4.19 -13.08
N SER A 46 -0.14 3.31 -14.08
CA SER A 46 -0.80 2.00 -14.05
C SER A 46 -0.43 1.11 -12.86
N PRO A 47 0.82 1.09 -12.33
CA PRO A 47 1.14 0.28 -11.17
C PRO A 47 0.39 0.69 -9.90
N ALA A 48 -0.16 1.92 -9.82
CA ALA A 48 -0.98 2.34 -8.69
C ALA A 48 -2.30 1.56 -8.59
N ILE A 49 -2.83 1.06 -9.70
CA ILE A 49 -4.12 0.33 -9.77
C ILE A 49 -4.09 -0.94 -8.89
N PRO A 50 -3.15 -1.89 -9.05
CA PRO A 50 -3.09 -3.06 -8.19
C PRO A 50 -2.82 -2.73 -6.72
N LEU A 51 -2.10 -1.63 -6.42
CA LEU A 51 -1.90 -1.18 -5.04
C LEU A 51 -3.22 -0.73 -4.40
N LEU A 52 -4.00 0.11 -5.10
CA LEU A 52 -5.32 0.53 -4.63
C LEU A 52 -6.30 -0.65 -4.51
N ALA A 53 -6.28 -1.56 -5.48
CA ALA A 53 -7.09 -2.77 -5.44
C ALA A 53 -6.73 -3.66 -4.25
N SER A 54 -5.45 -3.70 -3.84
CA SER A 54 -5.02 -4.49 -2.68
C SER A 54 -5.54 -3.92 -1.35
N LEU A 55 -5.63 -2.58 -1.23
CA LEU A 55 -6.26 -1.92 -0.08
C LEU A 55 -7.76 -2.21 -0.02
N TYR A 56 -8.44 -2.23 -1.18
CA TYR A 56 -9.85 -2.64 -1.25
C TYR A 56 -10.04 -4.12 -0.86
N VAL A 57 -9.16 -5.01 -1.31
CA VAL A 57 -9.16 -6.43 -0.92
C VAL A 57 -8.93 -6.60 0.59
N PHE A 58 -8.07 -5.77 1.18
CA PHE A 58 -7.84 -5.72 2.62
C PHE A 58 -9.08 -5.24 3.39
N ASP A 59 -9.73 -4.15 2.98
CA ASP A 59 -11.00 -3.71 3.57
C ASP A 59 -12.08 -4.80 3.49
N ARG A 60 -12.22 -5.43 2.32
CA ARG A 60 -13.15 -6.56 2.13
C ARG A 60 -12.85 -7.71 3.08
N TYR A 61 -11.58 -8.01 3.32
CA TYR A 61 -11.18 -9.03 4.28
C TYR A 61 -11.57 -8.65 5.71
N MET A 62 -11.30 -7.42 6.16
CA MET A 62 -11.70 -6.94 7.49
C MET A 62 -13.21 -7.03 7.70
N ARG A 63 -14.02 -6.69 6.67
CA ARG A 63 -15.49 -6.79 6.75
C ARG A 63 -15.99 -8.23 6.85
N SER A 64 -15.20 -9.19 6.40
CA SER A 64 -15.53 -10.62 6.50
C SER A 64 -15.15 -11.25 7.84
N GLU A 65 -14.45 -10.52 8.71
CA GLU A 65 -14.13 -10.97 10.07
C GLU A 65 -15.41 -11.01 10.92
N PRO A 66 -15.83 -12.19 11.43
CA PRO A 66 -17.05 -12.31 12.24
C PRO A 66 -16.90 -11.68 13.63
N ASP A 67 -15.68 -11.61 14.16
CA ASP A 67 -15.40 -11.04 15.47
C ASP A 67 -15.28 -9.50 15.36
N GLU A 68 -16.22 -8.79 15.99
CA GLU A 68 -16.26 -7.32 15.96
C GLU A 68 -15.08 -6.67 16.66
N PHE A 69 -14.55 -7.31 17.71
CA PHE A 69 -13.38 -6.82 18.44
C PHE A 69 -12.12 -6.96 17.58
N LEU A 70 -11.93 -8.09 16.90
CA LEU A 70 -10.82 -8.25 15.95
C LEU A 70 -10.94 -7.27 14.79
N ARG A 71 -12.13 -7.07 14.24
CA ARG A 71 -12.39 -6.09 13.18
C ARG A 71 -12.05 -4.66 13.63
N PHE A 72 -12.44 -4.29 14.85
CA PHE A 72 -12.06 -3.01 15.47
C PHE A 72 -10.54 -2.88 15.64
N LEU A 73 -9.87 -3.94 16.04
CA LEU A 73 -8.41 -3.96 16.21
C LEU A 73 -7.69 -3.71 14.88
N MET A 74 -8.12 -4.39 13.81
CA MET A 74 -7.57 -4.23 12.47
C MET A 74 -7.80 -2.82 11.93
N SER A 75 -9.01 -2.27 12.07
CA SER A 75 -9.32 -0.92 11.60
C SER A 75 -8.56 0.15 12.38
N ARG A 76 -8.43 0.00 13.69
CA ARG A 76 -7.61 0.89 14.54
C ARG A 76 -6.14 0.84 14.14
N ALA A 77 -5.57 -0.34 13.92
CA ALA A 77 -4.18 -0.49 13.47
C ALA A 77 -3.96 0.15 12.10
N ALA A 78 -4.90 0.00 11.16
CA ALA A 78 -4.85 0.62 9.84
C ALA A 78 -4.91 2.16 9.91
N LEU A 79 -5.77 2.71 10.77
CA LEU A 79 -5.87 4.15 10.97
C LEU A 79 -4.58 4.74 11.58
N LEU A 80 -4.01 4.08 12.59
CA LEU A 80 -2.75 4.50 13.21
C LEU A 80 -1.58 4.43 12.21
N ALA A 81 -1.51 3.36 11.40
CA ALA A 81 -0.50 3.21 10.36
C ALA A 81 -0.63 4.29 9.28
N GLY A 82 -1.85 4.56 8.81
CA GLY A 82 -2.14 5.62 7.86
C GLY A 82 -1.74 7.00 8.40
N GLY A 83 -2.12 7.30 9.65
CA GLY A 83 -1.72 8.55 10.31
C GLY A 83 -0.21 8.70 10.44
N ALA A 84 0.50 7.62 10.82
CA ALA A 84 1.96 7.61 10.89
C ALA A 84 2.61 7.89 9.52
N VAL A 85 2.14 7.22 8.47
CA VAL A 85 2.66 7.42 7.10
C VAL A 85 2.41 8.84 6.61
N VAL A 86 1.20 9.37 6.81
CA VAL A 86 0.86 10.76 6.47
C VAL A 86 1.77 11.73 7.21
N GLY A 87 1.95 11.56 8.52
CA GLY A 87 2.84 12.41 9.31
C GLY A 87 4.30 12.34 8.84
N LEU A 88 4.83 11.14 8.64
CA LEU A 88 6.22 10.92 8.22
C LEU A 88 6.51 11.50 6.83
N LEU A 89 5.65 11.22 5.84
CA LEU A 89 5.83 11.74 4.48
C LEU A 89 5.63 13.25 4.40
N THR A 90 4.71 13.80 5.20
CA THR A 90 4.53 15.26 5.30
C THR A 90 5.76 15.93 5.91
N ALA A 91 6.27 15.38 7.02
CA ALA A 91 7.50 15.88 7.63
C ALA A 91 8.68 15.80 6.66
N TRP A 92 8.82 14.69 5.92
CA TRP A 92 9.86 14.55 4.91
C TRP A 92 9.72 15.58 3.77
N GLY A 93 8.50 15.79 3.28
CA GLY A 93 8.23 16.81 2.26
C GLY A 93 8.63 18.22 2.71
N PHE A 94 8.40 18.57 3.97
CA PHE A 94 8.87 19.83 4.54
C PHE A 94 10.40 19.91 4.65
N LEU A 95 11.05 18.81 5.03
CA LEU A 95 12.51 18.74 5.09
C LEU A 95 13.13 18.87 3.69
N GLU A 96 12.52 18.28 2.65
CA GLU A 96 12.94 18.50 1.26
C GLU A 96 12.79 19.97 0.85
N GLN A 97 11.64 20.57 1.15
CA GLN A 97 11.32 21.93 0.72
C GLN A 97 12.15 23.00 1.43
N TYR A 98 12.41 22.84 2.73
CA TYR A 98 12.97 23.91 3.57
C TYR A 98 14.35 23.60 4.16
N ALA A 99 14.75 22.33 4.26
CA ALA A 99 16.00 21.92 4.88
C ALA A 99 16.98 21.26 3.89
N GLY A 100 16.66 21.23 2.59
CA GLY A 100 17.53 20.68 1.55
C GLY A 100 17.73 19.16 1.64
N TRP A 101 16.80 18.43 2.26
CA TRP A 101 16.88 16.97 2.33
C TRP A 101 16.73 16.33 0.94
N PRO A 102 17.30 15.13 0.73
CA PRO A 102 17.19 14.43 -0.54
C PRO A 102 15.74 14.06 -0.86
N ARG A 103 15.43 14.02 -2.16
CA ARG A 103 14.10 13.59 -2.65
C ARG A 103 13.81 12.16 -2.24
N PHE A 104 12.67 11.97 -1.58
CA PHE A 104 12.17 10.67 -1.19
C PHE A 104 11.39 10.02 -2.33
N PRO A 105 11.66 8.74 -2.65
CA PRO A 105 10.88 8.01 -3.64
C PRO A 105 9.49 7.67 -3.07
N LEU A 106 8.46 8.42 -3.48
CA LEU A 106 7.07 8.22 -3.06
C LEU A 106 6.51 6.81 -3.35
N ILE A 107 7.15 6.05 -4.24
CA ILE A 107 6.84 4.63 -4.50
C ILE A 107 6.97 3.80 -3.21
N LEU A 108 7.84 4.20 -2.27
CA LEU A 108 8.01 3.56 -0.97
C LEU A 108 6.89 3.84 0.04
N ALA A 109 5.94 4.74 -0.27
CA ALA A 109 4.81 5.03 0.62
C ALA A 109 3.98 3.77 0.92
N PHE A 110 3.75 2.93 -0.10
CA PHE A 110 2.93 1.72 0.04
C PHE A 110 3.62 0.64 0.91
N PRO A 111 4.90 0.26 0.68
CA PRO A 111 5.64 -0.57 1.62
C PRO A 111 5.71 0.01 3.04
N THR A 112 5.91 1.32 3.17
CA THR A 112 5.96 2.01 4.47
C THR A 112 4.63 1.87 5.22
N PHE A 113 3.50 1.95 4.52
CA PHE A 113 2.18 1.71 5.12
C PHE A 113 2.08 0.29 5.70
N TRP A 114 2.47 -0.74 4.95
CA TRP A 114 2.39 -2.12 5.45
C TRP A 114 3.37 -2.39 6.59
N ALA A 115 4.56 -1.79 6.56
CA ALA A 115 5.50 -1.85 7.68
C ALA A 115 4.93 -1.19 8.94
N ALA A 116 4.36 0.02 8.80
CA ALA A 116 3.67 0.71 9.88
C ALA A 116 2.46 -0.08 10.39
N TYR A 117 1.68 -0.71 9.50
CA TYR A 117 0.55 -1.55 9.86
C TYR A 117 0.98 -2.81 10.62
N ALA A 118 2.05 -3.48 10.20
CA ALA A 118 2.59 -4.62 10.92
C ALA A 118 2.98 -4.21 12.35
N PHE A 119 3.68 -3.08 12.49
CA PHE A 119 4.07 -2.53 13.79
C PHE A 119 2.88 -2.09 14.66
N THR A 120 1.90 -1.38 14.11
CA THR A 120 0.71 -0.97 14.88
C THR A 120 -0.15 -2.17 15.24
N SER A 121 -0.28 -3.17 14.36
CA SER A 121 -1.07 -4.36 14.63
C SER A 121 -0.53 -5.18 15.81
N THR A 122 0.80 -5.27 15.97
CA THR A 122 1.42 -5.90 17.14
C THR A 122 1.20 -5.06 18.37
N LEU A 123 1.49 -3.75 18.33
CA LEU A 123 1.31 -2.85 19.46
C LEU A 123 -0.12 -2.83 20.01
N VAL A 124 -1.11 -2.78 19.11
CA VAL A 124 -2.52 -2.73 19.53
C VAL A 124 -2.92 -4.08 20.15
N ARG A 125 -2.48 -5.23 19.59
CA ARG A 125 -2.72 -6.56 20.19
C ARG A 125 -2.09 -6.71 21.57
N TRP A 126 -0.86 -6.23 21.75
CA TRP A 126 -0.15 -6.31 23.03
C TRP A 126 -0.85 -5.55 24.15
N ARG A 127 -1.62 -4.50 23.82
CA ARG A 127 -2.34 -3.72 24.83
C ARG A 127 -3.61 -4.40 25.35
N TYR A 128 -4.08 -5.44 24.67
CA TYR A 128 -5.29 -6.20 25.03
C TYR A 128 -5.00 -7.68 25.33
N ALA A 129 -3.73 -8.06 25.41
CA ALA A 129 -3.27 -9.36 25.91
C ALA A 129 -3.02 -9.28 27.41
#